data_AF-A0A7X3T528-F1
#
_entry.id   AF-A0A7X3T528-F1
#
_cell.length_a   1.000
_cell.length_b   1.000
_cell.length_c   1.000
_cell.angle_alpha   90.00
_cell.angle_beta   90.00
_cell.angle_gamma   90.00
#
_symmetry.space_group_name_H-M   'P 1'
#
loop_
_entity.id
_entity.type
_entity.pdbx_description
1 polymer ?
#
loop_
_entity_poly.entity_id
_entity_poly.type
_entity_poly.pdbx_seq_one_letter_code
_entity_poly.pdbx_strand_id
1 'polypeptide(L)'
;MNEVIQKVTAFIIRERSGAKELLVFKHPTAGVQIPAGTVEKGEDIETAVKRETYEETGLQLVEIENYLGCFENELKNNQRIIAETTQVYIEPNLTAIPYKRKLLKGLTVDYRST
;
A
#
# COMPACT_ATOMS: atom_id res chain seq x y z
N MET A 1 14.80 16.30 -5.80
CA MET A 1 14.41 16.09 -4.39
C MET A 1 13.97 14.63 -4.32
N ASN A 2 14.58 13.80 -3.47
CA ASN A 2 14.13 12.41 -3.34
C ASN A 2 12.77 12.42 -2.64
N GLU A 3 11.73 12.02 -3.36
CA GLU A 3 10.38 11.97 -2.83
C GLU A 3 10.21 10.68 -2.02
N VAL A 4 9.81 10.83 -0.76
CA VAL A 4 9.58 9.70 0.16
C VAL A 4 8.12 9.27 0.03
N ILE A 5 7.90 8.02 -0.37
CA ILE A 5 6.57 7.41 -0.33
C ILE A 5 6.44 6.66 1.00
N GLN A 6 5.53 7.11 1.85
CA GLN A 6 5.23 6.46 3.11
C GLN A 6 4.16 5.37 2.92
N LYS A 7 4.34 4.26 3.64
CA LYS A 7 3.38 3.17 3.69
C LYS A 7 3.02 2.87 5.14
N VAL A 8 1.80 2.41 5.36
CA VAL A 8 1.29 1.98 6.66
C VAL A 8 0.88 0.52 6.61
N THR A 9 0.93 -0.14 7.75
CA THR A 9 0.55 -1.55 7.89
C THR A 9 -0.11 -1.74 9.25
N ALA A 10 -1.28 -2.37 9.26
CA ALA A 10 -2.07 -2.58 10.47
C ALA A 10 -1.99 -4.05 10.92
N PHE A 11 -1.49 -4.27 12.13
CA PHE A 11 -1.61 -5.57 12.81
C PHE A 11 -2.85 -5.55 13.68
N ILE A 12 -3.97 -5.96 13.12
CA ILE A 12 -5.27 -5.92 13.81
C ILE A 12 -5.45 -7.22 14.58
N ILE A 13 -5.45 -7.12 15.90
CA ILE A 13 -5.66 -8.25 16.79
C ILE A 13 -7.04 -8.23 17.40
N ARG A 14 -7.56 -9.42 17.73
CA ARG A 14 -8.69 -9.58 18.65
C ARG A 14 -8.38 -10.66 19.66
N GLU A 15 -9.00 -10.57 20.82
CA GLU A 15 -8.94 -11.63 21.83
C GLU A 15 -10.19 -12.50 21.74
N ARG A 16 -9.98 -13.82 21.68
CA ARG A 16 -11.05 -14.81 21.67
C ARG A 16 -10.63 -16.03 22.48
N SER A 17 -11.42 -16.39 23.48
CA SER A 17 -11.18 -17.58 24.32
C SER A 17 -9.77 -17.62 24.94
N GLY A 18 -9.23 -16.46 25.34
CA GLY A 18 -7.89 -16.33 25.95
C GLY A 18 -6.71 -16.41 24.96
N ALA A 19 -6.98 -16.40 23.66
CA ALA A 19 -5.96 -16.35 22.61
C ALA A 19 -6.05 -15.05 21.81
N LYS A 20 -4.90 -14.50 21.41
CA LYS A 20 -4.81 -13.40 20.45
C LYS A 20 -4.87 -13.97 19.03
N GLU A 21 -5.80 -13.46 18.24
CA GLU A 21 -5.94 -13.78 16.82
C GLU A 21 -5.54 -12.55 15.98
N LEU A 22 -4.82 -12.76 14.87
CA LEU A 22 -4.44 -11.71 13.92
C LEU A 22 -5.37 -11.77 12.71
N LEU A 23 -5.91 -10.61 12.30
CA LEU A 23 -6.67 -10.50 11.05
C LEU A 23 -5.71 -10.59 9.86
N VAL A 24 -5.99 -11.54 8.96
CA VAL A 24 -5.28 -11.70 7.69
C VAL A 24 -6.24 -12.00 6.56
N PHE A 25 -5.84 -11.65 5.35
CA PHE A 25 -6.52 -11.97 4.10
C PHE A 25 -5.75 -13.04 3.33
N LYS A 26 -6.45 -13.85 2.53
CA LYS A 26 -5.82 -14.76 1.58
C LYS A 26 -6.10 -14.31 0.16
N HIS A 27 -5.12 -13.68 -0.47
CA HIS A 27 -5.21 -13.30 -1.87
C HIS A 27 -4.84 -14.51 -2.76
N PRO A 28 -5.63 -14.84 -3.81
CA PRO A 28 -5.41 -16.02 -4.63
C PRO A 28 -4.00 -16.13 -5.23
N THR A 29 -3.37 -15.00 -5.54
CA THR A 29 -2.04 -14.95 -6.18
C THR A 29 -0.94 -14.35 -5.32
N ALA A 30 -1.28 -13.76 -4.16
CA ALA A 30 -0.31 -13.04 -3.32
C ALA A 30 -0.17 -13.63 -1.91
N GLY A 31 -0.87 -14.73 -1.62
CA GLY A 31 -0.75 -15.44 -0.36
C GLY A 31 -1.47 -14.73 0.77
N VAL A 32 -0.90 -14.84 1.97
CA VAL A 32 -1.46 -14.23 3.19
C VAL A 32 -1.04 -12.77 3.28
N GLN A 33 -1.98 -11.88 3.54
CA GLN A 33 -1.78 -10.43 3.62
C GLN A 33 -2.39 -9.87 4.90
N ILE A 34 -1.85 -8.75 5.36
CA ILE A 34 -2.41 -7.91 6.42
C ILE A 34 -2.78 -6.56 5.81
N PRO A 35 -3.69 -5.80 6.44
CA PRO A 35 -4.10 -4.51 5.90
C PRO A 35 -2.92 -3.56 5.76
N ALA A 36 -2.73 -2.99 4.57
CA ALA A 36 -1.61 -2.11 4.30
C ALA A 36 -1.86 -1.22 3.09
N GLY A 37 -1.32 -0.01 3.11
CA GLY A 37 -1.44 0.88 1.97
C GLY A 37 -0.51 2.08 2.03
N THR A 38 -0.76 3.03 1.13
CA THR A 38 0.12 4.18 0.91
C THR A 38 -0.48 5.40 1.58
N VAL A 39 0.34 6.18 2.27
CA VAL A 39 -0.08 7.44 2.89
C VAL A 39 -0.34 8.46 1.79
N GLU A 40 -1.51 9.11 1.86
CA GLU A 40 -1.87 10.13 0.89
C GLU A 40 -1.26 11.50 1.22
N LYS A 41 -1.21 12.38 0.22
CA LYS A 41 -0.56 13.68 0.38
C LYS A 41 -1.34 14.51 1.40
N GLY A 42 -0.66 14.92 2.48
CA GLY A 42 -1.26 15.69 3.56
C GLY A 42 -2.05 14.84 4.56
N GLU A 43 -2.06 13.51 4.41
CA GLU A 43 -2.62 12.56 5.36
C GLU A 43 -1.57 12.23 6.44
N ASP A 44 -1.97 12.19 7.71
CA ASP A 44 -1.12 11.69 8.78
C ASP A 44 -1.16 10.15 8.86
N ILE A 45 -0.18 9.56 9.56
CA ILE A 45 -0.01 8.11 9.66
C ILE A 45 -1.21 7.41 10.31
N GLU A 46 -1.83 8.02 11.32
CA GLU A 46 -2.96 7.42 12.03
C GLU A 46 -4.23 7.44 11.17
N THR A 47 -4.46 8.55 10.47
CA THR A 47 -5.55 8.68 9.51
C THR A 47 -5.39 7.66 8.38
N ALA A 48 -4.18 7.54 7.81
CA ALA A 48 -3.89 6.58 6.76
C ALA A 48 -4.14 5.14 7.20
N VAL A 49 -3.62 4.71 8.36
CA VAL A 49 -3.79 3.32 8.81
C VAL A 49 -5.25 2.98 9.13
N LYS A 50 -6.03 3.94 9.65
CA LYS A 50 -7.47 3.76 9.90
C LYS A 50 -8.25 3.67 8.58
N ARG A 51 -7.92 4.51 7.60
CA ARG A 51 -8.52 4.48 6.26
C ARG A 51 -8.26 3.15 5.57
N GLU A 52 -7.00 2.72 5.47
CA GLU A 52 -6.61 1.45 4.84
C GLU A 52 -7.25 0.25 5.56
N THR A 53 -7.28 0.29 6.89
CA THR A 53 -8.01 -0.71 7.68
C THR A 53 -9.48 -0.78 7.25
N TYR A 54 -10.18 0.36 7.16
CA TYR A 54 -11.57 0.37 6.75
C TYR A 54 -11.77 -0.12 5.31
N GLU A 55 -10.96 0.36 4.36
CA GLU A 55 -11.09 0.02 2.94
C GLU A 55 -10.90 -1.48 2.68
N GLU A 56 -9.92 -2.12 3.32
CA GLU A 56 -9.59 -3.52 3.08
C GLU A 56 -10.37 -4.50 3.97
N THR A 57 -10.77 -4.08 5.18
CA THR A 57 -11.40 -4.98 6.18
C THR A 57 -12.88 -4.69 6.43
N GLY A 58 -13.34 -3.47 6.13
CA GLY A 58 -14.66 -2.96 6.54
C GLY A 58 -14.80 -2.58 8.02
N LEU A 59 -13.74 -2.73 8.84
CA LEU A 59 -13.78 -2.40 10.27
C LEU A 59 -13.73 -0.87 10.48
N GLN A 60 -14.70 -0.35 11.23
CA GLN A 60 -14.81 1.08 11.53
C GLN A 60 -14.37 1.42 12.97
N LEU A 61 -14.57 0.50 13.90
CA LEU A 61 -14.30 0.69 15.32
C LEU A 61 -13.01 -0.03 15.70
N VAL A 62 -11.88 0.54 15.26
CA VAL A 62 -10.53 0.07 15.62
C VAL A 62 -9.80 1.17 16.39
N GLU A 63 -9.07 0.76 17.43
CA GLU A 63 -8.21 1.63 18.21
C GLU A 63 -6.75 1.28 17.96
N ILE A 64 -5.91 2.31 17.82
CA ILE A 64 -4.47 2.13 17.68
C ILE A 64 -3.90 1.96 19.09
N GLU A 65 -3.55 0.72 19.45
CA GLU A 65 -3.02 0.41 20.78
C GLU A 65 -1.54 0.80 20.90
N ASN A 66 -0.72 0.42 19.91
CA ASN A 66 0.72 0.61 19.93
C ASN A 66 1.29 0.84 18.53
N TYR A 67 2.26 1.74 18.44
CA TYR A 67 3.14 1.84 17.29
C TYR A 67 4.27 0.81 17.41
N LEU A 68 4.42 -0.05 16.40
CA LEU A 68 5.41 -1.14 16.42
C LEU A 68 6.79 -0.72 15.89
N GLY A 69 6.85 0.24 14.96
CA GLY A 69 8.10 0.67 14.37
C GLY A 69 7.95 1.19 12.94
N CYS A 70 9.06 1.71 12.41
CA CYS A 70 9.23 2.13 11.02
C CYS A 70 10.57 1.60 10.53
N PHE A 71 10.62 1.25 9.26
CA PHE A 71 11.86 0.95 8.57
C PHE A 71 11.87 1.72 7.25
N GLU A 72 13.05 2.22 6.90
CA GLU A 72 13.28 2.89 5.63
C GLU A 72 13.77 1.87 4.61
N ASN A 73 13.25 1.94 3.40
CA ASN A 73 13.66 1.07 2.31
C ASN A 73 14.17 1.93 1.15
N GLU A 74 15.48 1.86 0.91
CA GLU A 74 16.09 2.50 -0.25
C GLU A 74 15.89 1.61 -1.49
N LEU A 75 15.36 2.21 -2.55
CA LEU A 75 15.22 1.52 -3.83
C LEU A 75 16.58 1.31 -4.47
N LYS A 76 16.78 0.14 -5.09
CA LYS A 76 17.98 -0.12 -5.90
C LYS A 76 18.05 0.87 -7.07
N ASN A 77 19.25 1.07 -7.63
CA ASN A 77 19.46 2.01 -8.75
C ASN A 77 18.52 1.79 -9.96
N ASN A 78 18.13 0.55 -10.22
CA ASN A 78 17.22 0.18 -11.31
C ASN A 78 15.74 0.16 -10.87
N GLN A 79 15.41 0.46 -9.63
CA GLN A 79 14.04 0.44 -9.13
C GLN A 79 13.46 1.84 -9.10
N ARG A 80 12.17 1.94 -9.41
CA ARG A 80 11.37 3.16 -9.32
C ARG A 80 10.07 2.86 -8.61
N ILE A 81 9.42 3.89 -8.10
CA ILE A 81 8.08 3.80 -7.53
C ILE A 81 7.14 4.69 -8.33
N ILE A 82 5.91 4.22 -8.53
CA ILE A 82 4.85 5.02 -9.13
C ILE A 82 4.40 6.05 -8.09
N ALA A 83 4.72 7.33 -8.31
CA ALA A 83 4.43 8.40 -7.36
C ALA A 83 2.93 8.79 -7.34
N GLU A 84 2.26 8.63 -8.47
CA GLU A 84 0.83 8.92 -8.64
C GLU A 84 0.17 7.83 -9.48
N THR A 85 -1.06 7.45 -9.12
CA THR A 85 -1.82 6.45 -9.87
C THR A 85 -2.02 6.92 -11.31
N THR A 86 -1.51 6.16 -12.27
CA THR A 86 -1.38 6.61 -13.67
C THR A 86 -1.98 5.61 -14.66
N GLN A 87 -2.49 6.15 -15.77
CA GLN A 87 -3.04 5.39 -16.88
C GLN A 87 -1.91 4.94 -17.81
N VAL A 88 -1.86 3.65 -18.11
CA VAL A 88 -0.91 3.10 -19.10
C VAL A 88 -1.55 3.12 -20.47
N TYR A 89 -0.75 3.38 -21.49
CA TYR A 89 -1.17 3.40 -22.89
C TYR A 89 -0.38 2.34 -23.66
N ILE A 90 -0.98 1.79 -24.72
CA ILE A 90 -0.34 0.74 -25.54
C ILE A 90 0.89 1.25 -26.30
N GLU A 91 0.99 2.56 -26.47
CA GLU A 91 2.04 3.28 -27.17
C GLU A 91 2.42 4.51 -26.34
N PRO A 92 3.63 5.09 -26.52
CA PRO A 92 4.08 6.29 -25.80
C PRO A 92 3.40 7.56 -26.34
N ASN A 93 2.07 7.58 -26.35
CA ASN A 93 1.22 8.64 -26.87
C ASN A 93 -0.05 8.76 -26.00
N LEU A 94 -0.36 9.98 -25.55
CA LEU A 94 -1.52 10.27 -24.71
C LEU A 94 -2.87 10.13 -25.41
N THR A 95 -2.89 10.08 -26.75
CA THR A 95 -4.11 9.80 -27.53
C THR A 95 -4.29 8.31 -27.86
N ALA A 96 -3.33 7.46 -27.48
CA ALA A 96 -3.40 6.03 -27.74
C ALA A 96 -4.48 5.36 -26.89
N ILE A 97 -4.81 4.12 -27.25
CA ILE A 97 -5.80 3.34 -26.51
C ILE A 97 -5.28 3.08 -25.09
N PRO A 98 -6.04 3.45 -24.04
CA PRO A 98 -5.64 3.17 -22.67
C PRO A 98 -5.64 1.67 -22.42
N TYR A 99 -4.57 1.18 -21.82
CA TYR A 99 -4.51 -0.19 -21.32
C TYR A 99 -5.52 -0.37 -20.18
N LYS A 100 -6.13 -1.56 -20.09
CA LYS A 100 -7.24 -1.81 -19.16
C LYS A 100 -6.89 -1.55 -17.69
N ARG A 101 -5.62 -1.72 -17.29
CA ARG A 101 -5.16 -1.52 -15.92
C ARG A 101 -4.38 -0.22 -15.78
N LYS A 102 -4.61 0.47 -14.66
CA LYS A 102 -3.77 1.56 -14.15
C LYS A 102 -2.59 1.01 -13.38
N LEU A 103 -1.50 1.77 -13.31
CA LEU A 103 -0.46 1.54 -12.33
C LEU A 103 -0.80 2.34 -11.08
N LEU A 104 -0.87 1.67 -9.94
CA LEU A 104 -1.25 2.29 -8.68
C LEU A 104 -0.06 2.99 -8.05
N LYS A 105 -0.32 4.10 -7.37
CA LYS A 105 0.65 4.77 -6.51
C LYS A 105 1.27 3.78 -5.51
N GLY A 106 2.57 3.92 -5.28
CA GLY A 106 3.30 3.07 -4.35
C GLY A 106 3.69 1.70 -4.90
N LEU A 107 3.44 1.41 -6.18
CA LEU A 107 3.94 0.22 -6.87
C LEU A 107 5.42 0.38 -7.22
N THR A 108 6.27 -0.50 -6.71
CA THR A 108 7.68 -0.59 -7.08
C THR A 108 7.83 -1.34 -8.40
N VAL A 109 8.61 -0.79 -9.33
CA VAL A 109 8.87 -1.36 -10.66
C VAL A 109 10.37 -1.38 -10.94
N ASP A 110 10.83 -2.41 -11.67
CA ASP A 110 12.17 -2.43 -12.23
C ASP A 110 12.19 -1.62 -13.55
N TYR A 111 12.97 -0.56 -13.57
CA TYR A 111 13.26 0.26 -14.73
C TYR A 111 14.52 -0.26 -15.45
N ARG A 112 14.38 -0.53 -16.74
CA ARG A 112 15.50 -0.88 -17.63
C ARG A 112 15.65 0.24 -18.64
N SER A 113 16.79 0.93 -18.62
CA SER A 113 17.14 1.82 -19.74
C SER A 113 17.46 0.94 -20.95
N THR A 114 16.75 1.16 -22.05
CA THR A 114 17.19 0.75 -23.37
C THR A 114 18.34 1.63 -23.85
#